data_AF-H9UAD6-F1
#
_entry.id   AF-H9UAD6-F1
#
_cell.length_a   1.000
_cell.length_b   1.000
_cell.length_c   1.000
_cell.angle_alpha   90.00
_cell.angle_beta   90.00
_cell.angle_gamma   90.00
#
_symmetry.space_group_name_H-M   'P 1'
#
loop_
_entity.id
_entity.type
_entity.pdbx_description
1 polymer ?
#
loop_
_entity_poly.entity_id
_entity_poly.type
_entity_poly.pdbx_seq_one_letter_code
_entity_poly.pdbx_strand_id
1 'polypeptide(L)'
;MIMRRMLISALSFVFVLVFLFSCSEIPQAPKVIPPDPAGTTKPSVSEYEASDIYGSVDKQPTLVPIAVPDSVRVRISLPGVENLLPSELRVFEDNKEQGFVLYKESSVKNKLDIAIILDVTGSMDPVIEGAKNSIISFANSLADSGLDARIGVIPFDDYVNPPSDIDVSPGFLNLTTPASAQEYIGALYAGYGGDWAENPYDAIMFAATALEWRSGAQRTMIVITDAPAHYKGDGTSFAHFTKAEMLPKLVGYFVIHGAFIPGYYSESTTDFSDPGDVRELCQETGGVIKYTDTYGNVDLTSLGIVEYVTSSWIVTFESDSPASTHTIEIFYTKGSDKRYLKLQDVTY
;
A
#
# COMPACT_ATOMS: atom_id res chain seq x y z
N MET A 1 -11.17 19.20 59.11
CA MET A 1 -9.91 18.49 58.72
C MET A 1 -10.13 17.03 58.30
N ILE A 2 -11.20 16.37 58.74
CA ILE A 2 -11.50 14.94 58.45
C ILE A 2 -12.05 14.73 57.02
N MET A 3 -12.89 15.63 56.51
CA MET A 3 -13.51 15.50 55.18
C MET A 3 -12.52 15.62 54.00
N ARG A 4 -11.40 16.33 54.20
CA ARG A 4 -10.35 16.51 53.17
C ARG A 4 -9.47 15.27 53.01
N ARG A 5 -9.36 14.40 54.03
CA ARG A 5 -8.62 13.13 53.96
C ARG A 5 -9.42 12.02 53.27
N MET A 6 -10.75 12.00 53.39
CA MET A 6 -11.58 11.03 52.67
C MET A 6 -11.65 11.30 51.17
N LEU A 7 -11.70 12.58 50.74
CA LEU A 7 -11.68 12.91 49.31
C LEU A 7 -10.36 12.51 48.63
N ILE A 8 -9.22 12.71 49.30
CA ILE A 8 -7.90 12.35 48.75
C ILE A 8 -7.75 10.82 48.68
N SER A 9 -8.26 10.08 49.67
CA SER A 9 -8.25 8.61 49.64
C SER A 9 -9.14 8.03 48.54
N ALA A 10 -10.30 8.63 48.27
CA ALA A 10 -11.18 8.20 47.19
C ALA A 10 -10.59 8.54 45.81
N LEU A 11 -9.97 9.72 45.65
CA LEU A 11 -9.33 10.12 44.40
C LEU A 11 -8.11 9.24 44.07
N SER A 12 -7.30 8.88 45.08
CA SER A 12 -6.17 7.96 44.88
C SER A 12 -6.61 6.53 44.55
N PHE A 13 -7.73 6.05 45.10
CA PHE A 13 -8.26 4.72 44.78
C PHE A 13 -8.87 4.67 43.36
N VAL A 14 -9.52 5.75 42.92
CA VAL A 14 -10.01 5.89 41.54
C VAL A 14 -8.85 6.06 40.55
N PHE A 15 -7.78 6.79 40.91
CA PHE A 15 -6.59 6.90 40.05
C PHE A 15 -5.85 5.57 39.89
N VAL A 16 -5.77 4.74 40.95
CA VAL A 16 -5.16 3.41 40.88
C VAL A 16 -6.04 2.44 40.09
N LEU A 17 -7.37 2.51 40.19
CA LEU A 17 -8.26 1.72 39.33
C LEU A 17 -8.22 2.16 37.86
N VAL A 18 -8.12 3.46 37.56
CA VAL A 18 -8.00 3.98 36.19
C VAL A 18 -6.63 3.65 35.58
N PHE A 19 -5.57 3.56 36.40
CA PHE A 19 -4.27 3.04 35.94
C PHE A 19 -4.28 1.53 35.70
N LEU A 20 -5.06 0.74 36.45
CA LEU A 20 -5.22 -0.70 36.18
C LEU A 20 -6.12 -0.98 34.95
N PHE A 21 -6.92 -0.01 34.50
CA PHE A 21 -7.66 -0.06 33.24
C PHE A 21 -6.93 0.61 32.07
N SER A 22 -5.77 1.22 32.30
CA SER A 22 -4.92 1.76 31.25
C SER A 22 -3.96 0.66 30.77
N CYS A 23 -4.32 0.03 29.65
CA CYS A 23 -3.45 -0.77 28.79
C CYS A 23 -2.67 -1.90 29.48
N SER A 24 -3.38 -2.90 30.01
CA SER A 24 -2.87 -4.27 29.84
C SER A 24 -3.31 -4.76 28.47
N GLU A 25 -2.54 -4.46 27.42
CA GLU A 25 -2.48 -5.41 26.30
C GLU A 25 -1.96 -6.70 26.93
N ILE A 26 -2.84 -7.67 27.17
CA ILE A 26 -2.40 -9.01 27.56
C ILE A 26 -1.45 -9.43 26.44
N PRO A 27 -0.16 -9.71 26.73
CA PRO A 27 0.77 -10.13 25.69
C PRO A 27 0.19 -11.38 25.03
N GLN A 28 -0.25 -11.24 23.79
CA GLN A 28 -0.76 -12.38 23.05
C GLN A 28 0.42 -13.34 22.88
N ALA A 29 0.24 -14.60 23.26
CA ALA A 29 1.28 -15.60 23.06
C ALA A 29 1.71 -15.58 21.58
N PRO A 30 3.03 -15.60 21.28
CA PRO A 30 3.49 -15.59 19.90
C PRO A 30 2.87 -16.75 19.12
N LYS A 31 2.39 -16.48 17.91
CA LYS A 31 1.90 -17.53 17.03
C LYS A 31 3.08 -18.40 16.61
N VAL A 32 2.94 -19.72 16.77
CA VAL A 32 3.94 -20.71 16.39
C VAL A 32 3.63 -21.17 14.97
N ILE A 33 4.63 -21.10 14.10
CA ILE A 33 4.56 -21.61 12.74
C ILE A 33 4.59 -23.15 12.83
N PRO A 34 3.61 -23.87 12.25
CA PRO A 34 3.63 -25.33 12.24
C PRO A 34 4.81 -25.83 11.40
N PRO A 35 5.31 -27.06 11.63
CA PRO A 35 6.32 -27.66 10.78
C PRO A 35 5.85 -27.79 9.31
N ASP A 36 6.81 -27.76 8.39
CA ASP A 36 6.54 -27.96 6.98
C ASP A 36 5.85 -29.31 6.70
N PRO A 37 4.82 -29.32 5.85
CA PRO A 37 4.21 -30.57 5.38
C PRO A 37 5.25 -31.47 4.67
N ALA A 38 5.28 -32.75 5.06
CA ALA A 38 6.17 -33.73 4.46
C ALA A 38 5.44 -34.63 3.46
N GLY A 39 6.15 -35.06 2.39
CA GLY A 39 5.63 -36.02 1.41
C GLY A 39 4.49 -35.49 0.54
N THR A 40 4.34 -34.18 0.45
CA THR A 40 3.29 -33.55 -0.34
C THR A 40 3.73 -33.31 -1.78
N THR A 41 2.76 -33.15 -2.69
CA THR A 41 3.01 -32.77 -4.09
C THR A 41 2.37 -31.42 -4.36
N LYS A 42 3.13 -30.54 -5.00
CA LYS A 42 2.65 -29.23 -5.41
C LYS A 42 1.51 -29.36 -6.45
N PRO A 43 0.41 -28.61 -6.31
CA PRO A 43 -0.66 -28.64 -7.30
C PRO A 43 -0.18 -28.21 -8.70
N SER A 44 -0.80 -28.76 -9.74
CA SER A 44 -0.60 -28.26 -11.10
C SER A 44 -1.28 -26.91 -11.27
N VAL A 45 -0.54 -25.89 -11.70
CA VAL A 45 -1.07 -24.54 -11.96
C VAL A 45 -2.17 -24.54 -13.03
N SER A 46 -2.20 -25.54 -13.92
CA SER A 46 -3.22 -25.66 -14.97
C SER A 46 -4.64 -25.93 -14.44
N GLU A 47 -4.78 -26.27 -13.17
CA GLU A 47 -6.09 -26.49 -12.52
C GLU A 47 -6.64 -25.24 -11.82
N TYR A 48 -5.90 -24.13 -11.86
CA TYR A 48 -6.20 -22.91 -11.13
C TYR A 48 -6.40 -21.75 -12.10
N GLU A 49 -7.34 -20.88 -11.76
CA GLU A 49 -7.45 -19.59 -12.44
C GLU A 49 -6.27 -18.71 -12.00
N ALA A 50 -5.54 -18.17 -12.98
CA ALA A 50 -4.37 -17.37 -12.73
C ALA A 50 -4.77 -16.00 -12.17
N SER A 51 -4.11 -15.57 -11.09
CA SER A 51 -4.12 -14.18 -10.60
C SER A 51 -5.39 -13.71 -9.87
N ASP A 52 -6.27 -14.62 -9.44
CA ASP A 52 -7.45 -14.28 -8.61
C ASP A 52 -7.14 -14.19 -7.09
N ILE A 53 -5.86 -14.24 -6.74
CA ILE A 53 -5.34 -13.86 -5.44
C ILE A 53 -4.40 -12.68 -5.69
N TYR A 54 -4.73 -11.51 -5.14
CA TYR A 54 -3.83 -10.36 -5.14
C TYR A 54 -2.91 -10.48 -3.95
N GLY A 55 -1.60 -10.31 -4.12
CA GLY A 55 -0.70 -10.36 -2.99
C GLY A 55 0.69 -9.82 -3.27
N SER A 56 1.38 -9.52 -2.19
CA SER A 56 2.75 -9.02 -2.19
C SER A 56 3.44 -9.41 -0.88
N VAL A 57 4.76 -9.37 -0.88
CA VAL A 57 5.55 -9.55 0.34
C VAL A 57 5.23 -8.39 1.29
N ASP A 58 5.11 -8.65 2.60
CA ASP A 58 4.89 -7.62 3.61
C ASP A 58 6.13 -7.46 4.49
N LYS A 59 6.86 -6.36 4.28
CA LYS A 59 8.05 -5.97 5.04
C LYS A 59 7.75 -4.95 6.13
N GLN A 60 6.50 -4.51 6.29
CA GLN A 60 6.13 -3.55 7.32
C GLN A 60 6.23 -4.17 8.71
N PRO A 61 6.54 -3.43 9.78
CA PRO A 61 6.51 -3.97 11.14
C PRO A 61 5.20 -4.71 11.47
N THR A 62 5.31 -5.93 12.00
CA THR A 62 4.14 -6.70 12.45
C THR A 62 3.73 -6.29 13.85
N LEU A 63 2.42 -6.20 14.09
CA LEU A 63 1.84 -6.08 15.43
C LEU A 63 1.51 -7.46 16.02
N VAL A 64 1.56 -8.53 15.21
CA VAL A 64 1.33 -9.90 15.66
C VAL A 64 2.68 -10.48 16.09
N PRO A 65 2.83 -10.91 17.36
CA PRO A 65 4.03 -11.61 17.78
C PRO A 65 4.08 -12.99 17.10
N ILE A 66 5.17 -13.25 16.38
CA ILE A 66 5.47 -14.54 15.76
C ILE A 66 6.66 -15.14 16.51
N ALA A 67 6.62 -16.44 16.77
CA ALA A 67 7.68 -17.12 17.53
C ALA A 67 9.04 -17.13 16.82
N VAL A 68 9.03 -16.95 15.50
CA VAL A 68 10.21 -16.87 14.64
C VAL A 68 10.47 -15.39 14.28
N PRO A 69 11.65 -14.84 14.59
CA PRO A 69 11.93 -13.42 14.38
C PRO A 69 12.03 -13.02 12.89
N ASP A 70 12.58 -13.89 12.04
CA ASP A 70 12.83 -13.62 10.62
C ASP A 70 11.82 -14.36 9.72
N SER A 71 10.54 -14.30 10.08
CA SER A 71 9.48 -14.93 9.29
C SER A 71 9.20 -14.16 8.00
N VAL A 72 8.99 -14.90 6.91
CA VAL A 72 8.47 -14.36 5.65
C VAL A 72 6.99 -14.07 5.81
N ARG A 73 6.56 -12.88 5.38
CA ARG A 73 5.16 -12.50 5.37
C ARG A 73 4.70 -12.18 3.97
N VAL A 74 3.60 -12.79 3.57
CA VAL A 74 2.92 -12.52 2.31
C VAL A 74 1.51 -12.07 2.64
N ARG A 75 1.20 -10.87 2.18
CA ARG A 75 -0.13 -10.30 2.24
C ARG A 75 -0.91 -10.79 1.05
N ILE A 76 -2.12 -11.27 1.29
CA ILE A 76 -3.03 -11.75 0.25
C ILE A 76 -4.43 -11.18 0.42
N SER A 77 -5.12 -10.94 -0.69
CA SER A 77 -6.53 -10.61 -0.77
C SER A 77 -7.17 -11.50 -1.85
N LEU A 78 -8.33 -12.07 -1.51
CA LEU A 78 -9.09 -12.94 -2.39
C LEU A 78 -10.49 -12.35 -2.57
N PRO A 79 -10.82 -11.78 -3.74
CA PRO A 79 -12.13 -11.19 -3.97
C PRO A 79 -13.27 -12.18 -3.69
N GLY A 80 -14.26 -11.75 -2.91
CA GLY A 80 -15.40 -12.59 -2.53
C GLY A 80 -15.12 -13.68 -1.49
N VAL A 81 -13.93 -13.72 -0.86
CA VAL A 81 -13.60 -14.66 0.22
C VAL A 81 -13.43 -13.92 1.55
N GLU A 82 -14.49 -13.85 2.34
CA GLU A 82 -14.49 -13.10 3.61
C GLU A 82 -13.86 -13.84 4.79
N ASN A 83 -13.96 -15.18 4.78
CA ASN A 83 -13.54 -16.10 5.84
C ASN A 83 -12.64 -17.19 5.25
N LEU A 84 -11.33 -16.91 5.26
CA LEU A 84 -10.31 -17.82 4.75
C LEU A 84 -9.82 -18.74 5.86
N LEU A 85 -9.85 -20.04 5.61
CA LEU A 85 -9.34 -21.04 6.53
C LEU A 85 -7.92 -21.45 6.13
N PRO A 86 -6.99 -21.69 7.09
CA PRO A 86 -5.67 -22.21 6.77
C PRO A 86 -5.72 -23.51 5.94
N SER A 87 -6.71 -24.37 6.16
CA SER A 87 -6.89 -25.61 5.40
C SER A 87 -7.26 -25.41 3.92
N GLU A 88 -7.68 -24.20 3.54
CA GLU A 88 -8.02 -23.84 2.16
C GLU A 88 -6.79 -23.31 1.39
N LEU A 89 -5.65 -23.11 2.08
CA LEU A 89 -4.42 -22.61 1.48
C LEU A 89 -3.31 -23.66 1.49
N ARG A 90 -2.46 -23.60 0.48
CA ARG A 90 -1.14 -24.26 0.45
C ARG A 90 -0.11 -23.25 -0.01
N VAL A 91 1.01 -23.17 0.71
CA VAL A 91 2.05 -22.15 0.51
C VAL A 91 3.34 -22.86 0.13
N PHE A 92 4.02 -22.39 -0.90
CA PHE A 92 5.27 -22.97 -1.40
C PHE A 92 6.33 -21.91 -1.53
N GLU A 93 7.55 -22.24 -1.11
CA GLU A 93 8.79 -21.54 -1.43
C GLU A 93 9.63 -22.50 -2.26
N ASP A 94 10.00 -22.11 -3.49
CA ASP A 94 10.84 -22.90 -4.40
C ASP A 94 10.37 -24.36 -4.60
N ASN A 95 9.05 -24.55 -4.68
CA ASN A 95 8.36 -25.85 -4.78
C ASN A 95 8.37 -26.72 -3.51
N LYS A 96 8.94 -26.24 -2.40
CA LYS A 96 8.81 -26.86 -1.09
C LYS A 96 7.59 -26.27 -0.36
N GLU A 97 6.67 -27.12 0.09
CA GLU A 97 5.51 -26.68 0.86
C GLU A 97 5.93 -26.20 2.25
N GLN A 98 5.38 -25.08 2.68
CA GLN A 98 5.73 -24.37 3.90
C GLN A 98 4.62 -24.53 4.94
N GLY A 99 5.01 -24.77 6.19
CA GLY A 99 4.13 -24.56 7.32
C GLY A 99 3.89 -23.06 7.51
N PHE A 100 2.65 -22.65 7.78
CA PHE A 100 2.35 -21.23 7.91
C PHE A 100 1.30 -20.92 8.98
N VAL A 101 1.32 -19.67 9.41
CA VAL A 101 0.29 -19.03 10.21
C VAL A 101 -0.52 -18.11 9.29
N LEU A 102 -1.85 -18.14 9.46
CA LEU A 102 -2.76 -17.21 8.80
C LEU A 102 -3.41 -16.30 9.84
N TYR A 103 -3.50 -15.00 9.54
CA TYR A 103 -4.32 -14.08 10.32
C TYR A 103 -4.91 -12.97 9.44
N LYS A 104 -6.11 -12.53 9.79
CA LYS A 104 -6.78 -11.42 9.11
C LYS A 104 -6.16 -10.11 9.56
N GLU A 105 -5.72 -9.28 8.64
CA GLU A 105 -5.01 -8.08 9.02
C GLU A 105 -5.92 -7.05 9.71
N SER A 106 -7.16 -6.88 9.24
CA SER A 106 -8.12 -5.92 9.82
C SER A 106 -8.45 -6.16 11.29
N SER A 107 -8.26 -7.39 11.79
CA SER A 107 -8.35 -7.70 13.23
C SER A 107 -7.18 -7.15 14.06
N VAL A 108 -6.15 -6.61 13.41
CA VAL A 108 -4.87 -6.18 14.00
C VAL A 108 -4.47 -4.77 13.57
N LYS A 109 -4.78 -4.36 12.33
CA LYS A 109 -4.51 -3.02 11.79
C LYS A 109 -5.80 -2.41 11.21
N ASN A 110 -6.22 -1.27 11.72
CA ASN A 110 -7.29 -0.45 11.16
C ASN A 110 -6.79 0.92 10.63
N LYS A 111 -5.47 1.15 10.67
CA LYS A 111 -4.82 2.38 10.23
C LYS A 111 -4.42 2.26 8.76
N LEU A 112 -4.82 3.25 7.98
CA LEU A 112 -4.49 3.37 6.57
C LEU A 112 -3.87 4.75 6.33
N ASP A 113 -2.69 4.78 5.73
CA ASP A 113 -2.04 6.01 5.28
C ASP A 113 -1.95 5.97 3.76
N ILE A 114 -2.29 7.09 3.13
CA ILE A 114 -2.33 7.23 1.67
C ILE A 114 -1.55 8.47 1.27
N ALA A 115 -0.64 8.34 0.31
CA ALA A 115 -0.04 9.47 -0.39
C ALA A 115 -0.71 9.62 -1.77
N ILE A 116 -1.30 10.78 -2.03
CA ILE A 116 -1.73 11.19 -3.36
C ILE A 116 -0.57 11.91 -4.01
N ILE A 117 -0.09 11.38 -5.14
CA ILE A 117 1.02 11.94 -5.90
C ILE A 117 0.42 12.43 -7.21
N LEU A 118 0.25 13.75 -7.33
CA LEU A 118 -0.53 14.36 -8.40
C LEU A 118 0.37 15.23 -9.28
N ASP A 119 0.37 14.89 -10.56
CA ASP A 119 0.94 15.72 -11.61
C ASP A 119 0.15 17.04 -11.71
N VAL A 120 0.87 18.15 -11.65
CA VAL A 120 0.29 19.51 -11.74
C VAL A 120 0.83 20.28 -12.94
N THR A 121 1.33 19.62 -13.99
CA THR A 121 1.88 20.32 -15.15
C THR A 121 0.82 20.77 -16.15
N GLY A 122 1.25 21.53 -17.17
CA GLY A 122 0.32 22.17 -18.11
C GLY A 122 -0.49 21.20 -18.96
N SER A 123 0.03 19.99 -19.21
CA SER A 123 -0.70 18.93 -19.92
C SER A 123 -1.91 18.42 -19.13
N MET A 124 -1.89 18.58 -17.80
CA MET A 124 -2.98 18.23 -16.90
C MET A 124 -4.13 19.26 -16.91
N ASP A 125 -3.97 20.48 -17.45
CA ASP A 125 -5.01 21.53 -17.48
C ASP A 125 -6.43 21.04 -17.89
N PRO A 126 -6.61 20.28 -18.99
CA PRO A 126 -7.92 19.78 -19.39
C PRO A 126 -8.52 18.71 -18.47
N VAL A 127 -7.72 18.10 -17.58
CA VAL A 127 -8.07 16.87 -16.84
C VAL A 127 -7.92 16.98 -15.32
N ILE A 128 -7.20 18.00 -14.82
CA ILE A 128 -6.84 18.11 -13.40
C ILE A 128 -8.06 18.27 -12.49
N GLU A 129 -9.12 18.96 -12.96
CA GLU A 129 -10.36 19.07 -12.19
C GLU A 129 -11.08 17.73 -12.03
N GLY A 130 -11.06 16.86 -13.05
CA GLY A 130 -11.59 15.50 -12.94
C GLY A 130 -10.79 14.68 -11.92
N ALA A 131 -9.46 14.75 -11.99
CA ALA A 131 -8.58 14.07 -11.05
C ALA A 131 -8.82 14.54 -9.60
N LYS A 132 -8.89 15.87 -9.38
CA LYS A 132 -9.20 16.48 -8.07
C LYS A 132 -10.54 15.99 -7.53
N ASN A 133 -11.59 15.99 -8.35
CA ASN A 133 -12.91 15.52 -7.96
C ASN A 133 -12.90 14.03 -7.58
N SER A 134 -12.16 13.21 -8.33
CA SER A 134 -11.95 11.78 -8.02
C SER A 134 -11.24 11.57 -6.68
N ILE A 135 -10.18 12.34 -6.39
CA ILE A 135 -9.47 12.27 -5.11
C ILE A 135 -10.37 12.72 -3.96
N ILE A 136 -11.12 13.82 -4.13
CA ILE A 136 -12.05 14.34 -3.12
C ILE A 136 -13.16 13.33 -2.82
N SER A 137 -13.74 12.72 -3.85
CA SER A 137 -14.75 11.66 -3.71
C SER A 137 -14.19 10.46 -2.93
N PHE A 138 -12.96 10.05 -3.25
CA PHE A 138 -12.28 8.98 -2.53
C PHE A 138 -12.01 9.33 -1.07
N ALA A 139 -11.56 10.55 -0.78
CA ALA A 139 -11.35 11.04 0.58
C ALA A 139 -12.65 11.01 1.42
N ASN A 140 -13.79 11.35 0.82
CA ASN A 140 -15.09 11.21 1.47
C ASN A 140 -15.44 9.74 1.75
N SER A 141 -15.22 8.84 0.78
CA SER A 141 -15.46 7.41 0.99
C SER A 141 -14.61 6.82 2.13
N LEU A 142 -13.38 7.31 2.30
CA LEU A 142 -12.50 6.89 3.40
C LEU A 142 -13.00 7.40 4.75
N ALA A 143 -13.50 8.64 4.80
CA ALA A 143 -14.11 9.19 6.01
C ALA A 143 -15.32 8.35 6.47
N ASP A 144 -16.09 7.82 5.52
CA ASP A 144 -17.28 6.99 5.78
C ASP A 144 -16.96 5.50 6.04
N SER A 145 -15.73 5.05 5.74
CA SER A 145 -15.33 3.64 5.81
C SER A 145 -15.18 3.09 7.24
N GLY A 146 -15.04 3.96 8.25
CA GLY A 146 -14.72 3.59 9.62
C GLY A 146 -13.25 3.20 9.86
N LEU A 147 -12.39 3.28 8.84
CA LEU A 147 -10.94 3.13 8.98
C LEU A 147 -10.32 4.38 9.63
N ASP A 148 -9.24 4.18 10.38
CA ASP A 148 -8.38 5.29 10.83
C ASP A 148 -7.50 5.70 9.65
N ALA A 149 -8.08 6.41 8.67
CA ALA A 149 -7.42 6.81 7.43
C ALA A 149 -6.75 8.19 7.55
N ARG A 150 -5.55 8.33 6.95
CA ARG A 150 -4.89 9.62 6.72
C ARG A 150 -4.43 9.75 5.28
N ILE A 151 -4.45 10.99 4.78
CA ILE A 151 -4.07 11.34 3.42
C ILE A 151 -2.99 12.43 3.46
N GLY A 152 -1.92 12.21 2.72
CA GLY A 152 -0.90 13.20 2.36
C GLY A 152 -0.97 13.47 0.86
N VAL A 153 -0.51 14.64 0.42
CA VAL A 153 -0.61 15.08 -0.97
C VAL A 153 0.73 15.66 -1.42
N ILE A 154 1.26 15.16 -2.53
CA ILE A 154 2.52 15.57 -3.13
C ILE A 154 2.20 16.00 -4.55
N PRO A 155 1.96 17.31 -4.79
CA PRO A 155 1.94 17.83 -6.14
C PRO A 155 3.37 17.80 -6.70
N PHE A 156 3.51 17.50 -7.98
CA PHE A 156 4.80 17.53 -8.67
C PHE A 156 4.66 18.08 -10.09
N ASP A 157 5.70 18.78 -10.51
CA ASP A 157 6.03 19.04 -11.92
C ASP A 157 7.39 18.37 -12.20
N ASP A 158 8.27 18.98 -12.97
CA ASP A 158 9.68 18.60 -13.04
C ASP A 158 10.40 18.61 -11.68
N TYR A 159 9.83 19.31 -10.69
CA TYR A 159 10.32 19.47 -9.34
C TYR A 159 9.31 18.94 -8.29
N VAL A 160 9.85 18.60 -7.13
CA VAL A 160 9.09 18.05 -6.00
C VAL A 160 9.44 18.82 -4.73
N ASN A 161 8.41 19.25 -3.99
CA ASN A 161 8.53 19.97 -2.72
C ASN A 161 9.41 21.24 -2.78
N PRO A 162 8.83 22.37 -3.25
CA PRO A 162 7.55 22.46 -3.94
C PRO A 162 7.71 22.16 -5.44
N PRO A 163 6.61 21.88 -6.15
CA PRO A 163 6.57 22.14 -7.59
C PRO A 163 6.99 23.59 -7.87
N SER A 164 7.60 23.83 -9.03
CA SER A 164 8.21 25.11 -9.37
C SER A 164 7.23 26.15 -9.93
N ASP A 165 6.17 25.70 -10.62
CA ASP A 165 5.29 26.57 -11.41
C ASP A 165 3.94 26.89 -10.74
N ILE A 166 3.63 26.28 -9.59
CA ILE A 166 2.42 26.59 -8.83
C ILE A 166 2.76 27.14 -7.44
N ASP A 167 1.97 28.11 -6.98
CA ASP A 167 2.10 28.68 -5.64
C ASP A 167 1.18 27.94 -4.66
N VAL A 168 1.74 26.93 -4.00
CA VAL A 168 1.05 26.16 -2.96
C VAL A 168 1.86 26.15 -1.67
N SER A 169 1.19 26.45 -0.54
CA SER A 169 1.81 26.51 0.77
C SER A 169 0.98 25.72 1.80
N PRO A 170 1.56 24.71 2.46
CA PRO A 170 2.91 24.17 2.26
C PRO A 170 3.11 23.56 0.86
N GLY A 171 4.36 23.36 0.42
CA GLY A 171 4.67 22.79 -0.91
C GLY A 171 4.21 21.34 -1.11
N PHE A 172 3.91 20.65 -0.01
CA PHE A 172 3.24 19.35 0.02
C PHE A 172 2.42 19.28 1.32
N LEU A 173 1.40 18.43 1.35
CA LEU A 173 0.62 18.15 2.54
C LEU A 173 1.07 16.84 3.20
N ASN A 174 1.50 16.92 4.46
CA ASN A 174 1.79 15.71 5.26
C ASN A 174 0.49 14.99 5.67
N LEU A 175 0.60 13.75 6.14
CA LEU A 175 -0.53 12.88 6.50
C LEU A 175 -1.50 13.53 7.50
N THR A 176 -2.71 13.83 7.04
CA THR A 176 -3.79 14.46 7.82
C THR A 176 -5.12 13.74 7.60
N THR A 177 -6.20 14.24 8.22
CA THR A 177 -7.54 13.67 8.04
C THR A 177 -8.01 13.80 6.58
N PRO A 178 -8.85 12.88 6.07
CA PRO A 178 -9.39 12.99 4.71
C PRO A 178 -10.09 14.33 4.45
N ALA A 179 -10.79 14.89 5.43
CA ALA A 179 -11.44 16.20 5.31
C ALA A 179 -10.43 17.34 5.08
N SER A 180 -9.34 17.38 5.86
CA SER A 180 -8.28 18.40 5.69
C SER A 180 -7.52 18.25 4.37
N ALA A 181 -7.37 17.02 3.86
CA ALA A 181 -6.72 16.79 2.58
C ALA A 181 -7.52 17.37 1.40
N GLN A 182 -8.86 17.33 1.46
CA GLN A 182 -9.73 17.87 0.40
C GLN A 182 -9.50 19.36 0.15
N GLU A 183 -9.30 20.16 1.22
CA GLU A 183 -9.02 21.59 1.09
C GLU A 183 -7.72 21.86 0.32
N TYR A 184 -6.67 21.10 0.63
CA TYR A 184 -5.39 21.22 -0.07
C TYR A 184 -5.50 20.79 -1.54
N ILE A 185 -6.17 19.67 -1.82
CA ILE A 185 -6.40 19.18 -3.19
C ILE A 185 -7.17 20.21 -4.01
N GLY A 186 -8.21 20.83 -3.43
CA GLY A 186 -9.02 21.84 -4.10
C GLY A 186 -8.22 23.06 -4.55
N ALA A 187 -7.13 23.39 -3.84
CA ALA A 187 -6.25 24.51 -4.15
C ALA A 187 -5.24 24.24 -5.28
N LEU A 188 -5.02 22.98 -5.66
CA LEU A 188 -4.10 22.63 -6.74
C LEU A 188 -4.68 23.01 -8.11
N TYR A 189 -3.81 23.43 -9.03
CA TYR A 189 -4.15 23.80 -10.40
C TYR A 189 -2.98 23.43 -11.32
N ALA A 190 -3.22 23.37 -12.63
CA ALA A 190 -2.17 23.06 -13.61
C ALA A 190 -1.25 24.27 -13.81
N GLY A 191 0.05 24.07 -13.62
CA GLY A 191 1.12 25.00 -13.90
C GLY A 191 1.72 24.78 -15.30
N TYR A 192 3.01 25.04 -15.44
CA TYR A 192 3.77 24.66 -16.63
C TYR A 192 4.59 23.39 -16.36
N GLY A 193 5.35 22.98 -17.37
CA GLY A 193 6.38 21.95 -17.30
C GLY A 193 7.52 22.35 -18.25
N GLY A 194 8.63 21.61 -18.23
CA GLY A 194 9.78 21.85 -19.09
C GLY A 194 9.70 21.12 -20.43
N ASP A 195 9.44 19.81 -20.37
CA ASP A 195 9.30 18.95 -21.54
C ASP A 195 8.14 17.95 -21.40
N TRP A 196 8.18 16.83 -22.10
CA TRP A 196 7.05 15.89 -22.12
C TRP A 196 7.07 14.93 -20.93
N ALA A 197 8.27 14.58 -20.43
CA ALA A 197 8.37 13.77 -19.23
C ALA A 197 8.26 14.68 -18.00
N GLU A 198 7.81 14.12 -16.88
CA GLU A 198 7.61 14.82 -15.61
C GLU A 198 8.32 14.05 -14.48
N ASN A 199 8.19 14.42 -13.19
CA ASN A 199 9.00 13.81 -12.12
C ASN A 199 8.24 12.97 -11.06
N PRO A 200 7.47 11.94 -11.44
CA PRO A 200 6.78 11.09 -10.47
C PRO A 200 7.74 10.22 -9.65
N TYR A 201 8.96 9.94 -10.11
CA TYR A 201 9.93 9.10 -9.39
C TYR A 201 10.48 9.79 -8.15
N ASP A 202 10.91 11.05 -8.25
CA ASP A 202 11.29 11.80 -7.06
C ASP A 202 10.09 12.05 -6.17
N ALA A 203 8.87 12.21 -6.72
CA ALA A 203 7.66 12.40 -5.94
C ALA A 203 7.31 11.16 -5.10
N ILE A 204 7.42 9.96 -5.67
CA ILE A 204 7.28 8.68 -4.96
C ILE A 204 8.35 8.53 -3.88
N MET A 205 9.62 8.82 -4.19
CA MET A 205 10.70 8.69 -3.22
C MET A 205 10.61 9.73 -2.10
N PHE A 206 10.16 10.93 -2.42
CA PHE A 206 9.83 11.96 -1.44
C PHE A 206 8.68 11.49 -0.54
N ALA A 207 7.61 10.92 -1.10
CA ALA A 207 6.52 10.33 -0.33
C ALA A 207 7.01 9.26 0.65
N ALA A 208 7.86 8.35 0.16
CA ALA A 208 8.37 7.23 0.94
C ALA A 208 9.23 7.68 2.13
N THR A 209 9.90 8.83 2.04
CA THR A 209 10.92 9.26 3.00
C THR A 209 10.54 10.49 3.83
N ALA A 210 9.69 11.38 3.33
CA ALA A 210 9.35 12.64 3.97
C ALA A 210 7.99 12.63 4.69
N LEU A 211 7.03 11.81 4.23
CA LEU A 211 5.75 11.69 4.93
C LEU A 211 5.91 10.95 6.26
N GLU A 212 5.17 11.40 7.28
CA GLU A 212 5.22 10.84 8.64
C GLU A 212 4.36 9.57 8.78
N TRP A 213 4.69 8.54 8.00
CA TRP A 213 3.96 7.27 7.97
C TRP A 213 3.81 6.66 9.36
N ARG A 214 2.56 6.40 9.77
CA ARG A 214 2.26 5.90 11.11
C ARG A 214 2.74 4.47 11.27
N SER A 215 3.20 4.15 12.48
CA SER A 215 3.50 2.78 12.85
C SER A 215 2.23 1.92 12.81
N GLY A 216 2.33 0.74 12.21
CA GLY A 216 1.23 -0.20 12.04
C GLY A 216 0.19 0.22 11.00
N ALA A 217 0.31 1.36 10.33
CA ALA A 217 -0.56 1.71 9.22
C ALA A 217 -0.16 0.91 7.97
N GLN A 218 -1.17 0.46 7.22
CA GLN A 218 -0.95 0.14 5.82
C GLN A 218 -0.56 1.42 5.07
N ARG A 219 0.36 1.30 4.11
CA ARG A 219 0.93 2.45 3.41
C ARG A 219 0.69 2.29 1.92
N THR A 220 -0.08 3.21 1.37
CA THR A 220 -0.51 3.17 -0.02
C THR A 220 -0.12 4.48 -0.70
N MET A 221 0.28 4.42 -1.97
CA MET A 221 0.48 5.59 -2.81
C MET A 221 -0.45 5.51 -4.01
N ILE A 222 -0.95 6.65 -4.50
CA ILE A 222 -1.75 6.74 -5.72
C ILE A 222 -1.09 7.79 -6.60
N VAL A 223 -0.53 7.35 -7.72
CA VAL A 223 0.10 8.24 -8.72
C VAL A 223 -0.92 8.60 -9.80
N ILE A 224 -1.03 9.89 -10.10
CA ILE A 224 -1.94 10.43 -11.12
C ILE A 224 -1.13 11.35 -12.04
N THR A 225 -1.02 10.98 -13.32
CA THR A 225 -0.24 11.70 -14.34
C THR A 225 -0.69 11.31 -15.75
N ASP A 226 -0.44 12.18 -16.73
CA ASP A 226 -0.67 11.94 -18.16
C ASP A 226 0.64 11.71 -18.96
N ALA A 227 1.79 11.89 -18.30
CA ALA A 227 3.12 11.90 -18.90
C ALA A 227 4.02 10.75 -18.41
N PRO A 228 5.03 10.33 -19.20
CA PRO A 228 6.10 9.46 -18.72
C PRO A 228 6.96 10.15 -17.65
N ALA A 229 7.74 9.36 -16.93
CA ALA A 229 8.68 9.85 -15.94
C ALA A 229 10.05 10.21 -16.55
N HIS A 230 10.61 11.32 -16.08
CA HIS A 230 12.05 11.50 -16.00
C HIS A 230 12.66 10.40 -15.13
N TYR A 231 13.88 10.01 -15.45
CA TYR A 231 14.62 9.02 -14.70
C TYR A 231 16.12 9.32 -14.72
N LYS A 232 16.82 8.86 -13.68
CA LYS A 232 18.26 9.07 -13.58
C LYS A 232 18.98 8.53 -14.82
N GLY A 233 19.62 9.43 -15.57
CA GLY A 233 20.36 9.10 -16.79
C GLY A 233 19.58 9.26 -18.09
N ASP A 234 18.38 9.85 -18.05
CA ASP A 234 17.59 10.21 -19.23
C ASP A 234 18.16 11.40 -20.04
N GLY A 235 19.16 12.09 -19.50
CA GLY A 235 19.82 13.26 -20.11
C GLY A 235 19.42 14.60 -19.50
N THR A 236 18.51 14.60 -18.53
CA THR A 236 18.10 15.77 -17.73
C THR A 236 18.66 15.69 -16.30
N SER A 237 18.33 16.69 -15.47
CA SER A 237 18.66 16.71 -14.05
C SER A 237 17.44 16.67 -13.13
N PHE A 238 16.25 16.36 -13.67
CA PHE A 238 15.01 16.43 -12.92
C PHE A 238 14.87 15.25 -11.95
N ALA A 239 15.02 14.02 -12.43
CA ALA A 239 14.89 12.81 -11.61
C ALA A 239 16.24 12.25 -11.11
N HIS A 240 16.22 11.73 -9.88
CA HIS A 240 17.41 11.22 -9.19
C HIS A 240 17.43 9.71 -9.01
N PHE A 241 16.40 9.02 -9.47
CA PHE A 241 16.24 7.58 -9.29
C PHE A 241 15.95 6.85 -10.61
N THR A 242 16.41 5.60 -10.68
CA THR A 242 15.91 4.58 -11.62
C THR A 242 14.92 3.65 -10.90
N LYS A 243 14.05 2.96 -11.64
CA LYS A 243 13.16 1.94 -11.06
C LYS A 243 13.92 0.88 -10.25
N ALA A 244 15.07 0.43 -10.76
CA ALA A 244 15.93 -0.54 -10.07
C ALA A 244 16.46 -0.03 -8.70
N GLU A 245 16.71 1.26 -8.55
CA GLU A 245 17.11 1.86 -7.26
C GLU A 245 15.93 2.05 -6.30
N MET A 246 14.72 2.23 -6.84
CA MET A 246 13.48 2.45 -6.09
C MET A 246 12.86 1.15 -5.57
N LEU A 247 12.75 0.12 -6.42
CA LEU A 247 12.04 -1.12 -6.12
C LEU A 247 12.46 -1.77 -4.78
N PRO A 248 13.76 -1.92 -4.44
CA PRO A 248 14.17 -2.48 -3.15
C PRO A 248 13.74 -1.66 -1.93
N LYS A 249 13.42 -0.37 -2.11
CA LYS A 249 12.95 0.54 -1.05
C LYS A 249 11.42 0.58 -0.95
N LEU A 250 10.72 0.14 -1.99
CA LEU A 250 9.27 0.28 -2.12
C LEU A 250 8.54 -1.05 -1.95
N VAL A 251 9.02 -2.11 -2.60
CA VAL A 251 8.39 -3.43 -2.62
C VAL A 251 8.28 -3.98 -1.19
N GLY A 252 7.03 -4.25 -0.80
CA GLY A 252 6.64 -4.74 0.51
C GLY A 252 6.59 -3.72 1.64
N TYR A 253 6.98 -2.47 1.39
CA TYR A 253 6.77 -1.35 2.31
C TYR A 253 5.55 -0.51 1.95
N PHE A 254 5.31 -0.38 0.64
CA PHE A 254 4.23 0.42 0.05
C PHE A 254 3.51 -0.39 -1.04
N VAL A 255 2.21 -0.14 -1.21
CA VAL A 255 1.46 -0.53 -2.41
C VAL A 255 1.22 0.72 -3.24
N ILE A 256 1.63 0.73 -4.50
CA ILE A 256 1.53 1.90 -5.39
C ILE A 256 0.45 1.61 -6.43
N HIS A 257 -0.66 2.35 -6.38
CA HIS A 257 -1.67 2.35 -7.43
C HIS A 257 -1.39 3.47 -8.43
N GLY A 258 -1.91 3.31 -9.63
CA GLY A 258 -1.84 4.33 -10.68
C GLY A 258 -3.21 4.64 -11.24
N ALA A 259 -3.47 5.92 -11.48
CA ALA A 259 -4.63 6.43 -12.18
C ALA A 259 -4.13 7.34 -13.31
N PHE A 260 -3.96 6.75 -14.49
CA PHE A 260 -3.24 7.38 -15.59
C PHE A 260 -4.19 7.94 -16.63
N ILE A 261 -3.87 9.12 -17.15
CA ILE A 261 -4.67 9.76 -18.18
C ILE A 261 -4.29 9.16 -19.55
N PRO A 262 -5.26 8.77 -20.39
CA PRO A 262 -4.96 8.20 -21.71
C PRO A 262 -4.16 9.14 -22.61
N GLY A 263 -3.09 8.62 -23.21
CA GLY A 263 -2.15 9.39 -24.01
C GLY A 263 -0.86 8.60 -24.20
N TYR A 264 0.14 8.87 -23.36
CA TYR A 264 1.27 7.96 -23.17
C TYR A 264 0.79 6.60 -22.62
N TYR A 265 -0.19 6.64 -21.72
CA TYR A 265 -0.76 5.47 -21.07
C TYR A 265 -1.90 4.87 -21.89
N SER A 266 -1.86 3.55 -22.10
CA SER A 266 -2.88 2.78 -22.82
C SER A 266 -3.17 1.46 -22.12
N GLU A 267 -4.45 1.11 -22.01
CA GLU A 267 -4.95 -0.18 -21.51
C GLU A 267 -4.42 -1.38 -22.31
N SER A 268 -4.07 -1.18 -23.59
CA SER A 268 -3.54 -2.25 -24.43
C SER A 268 -2.07 -2.58 -24.15
N THR A 269 -1.36 -1.72 -23.41
CA THR A 269 0.05 -1.92 -23.08
C THR A 269 0.18 -2.87 -21.89
N THR A 270 0.95 -3.93 -22.07
CA THR A 270 1.22 -4.94 -21.02
C THR A 270 2.70 -5.06 -20.66
N ASP A 271 3.58 -4.37 -21.38
CA ASP A 271 5.01 -4.27 -21.10
C ASP A 271 5.32 -2.85 -20.63
N PHE A 272 5.70 -2.73 -19.36
CA PHE A 272 6.02 -1.46 -18.71
C PHE A 272 7.53 -1.31 -18.46
N SER A 273 8.37 -2.07 -19.18
CA SER A 273 9.83 -2.07 -18.99
C SER A 273 10.51 -0.77 -19.44
N ASP A 274 9.82 0.11 -20.16
CA ASP A 274 10.34 1.44 -20.50
C ASP A 274 10.78 2.18 -19.23
N PRO A 275 12.00 2.75 -19.18
CA PRO A 275 12.52 3.35 -17.95
C PRO A 275 11.65 4.47 -17.37
N GLY A 276 10.86 5.16 -18.19
CA GLY A 276 9.94 6.22 -17.78
C GLY A 276 8.51 5.73 -17.47
N ASP A 277 8.20 4.45 -17.65
CA ASP A 277 6.85 3.94 -17.39
C ASP A 277 6.66 3.60 -15.90
N VAL A 278 5.88 4.45 -15.22
CA VAL A 278 5.55 4.35 -13.80
C VAL A 278 4.70 3.10 -13.48
N ARG A 279 4.02 2.51 -14.47
CA ARG A 279 3.15 1.35 -14.27
C ARG A 279 3.90 0.11 -13.78
N GLU A 280 5.19 -0.02 -14.08
CA GLU A 280 6.00 -1.12 -13.54
C GLU A 280 6.09 -1.05 -12.01
N LEU A 281 6.23 0.15 -11.42
CA LEU A 281 6.21 0.30 -9.96
C LEU A 281 4.86 -0.12 -9.37
N CYS A 282 3.76 0.14 -10.08
CA CYS A 282 2.43 -0.30 -9.65
C CYS A 282 2.35 -1.83 -9.65
N GLN A 283 2.81 -2.47 -10.72
CA GLN A 283 2.82 -3.93 -10.86
C GLN A 283 3.70 -4.60 -9.78
N GLU A 284 4.94 -4.14 -9.62
CA GLU A 284 5.92 -4.74 -8.72
C GLU A 284 5.57 -4.56 -7.23
N THR A 285 4.80 -3.51 -6.89
CA THR A 285 4.31 -3.30 -5.52
C THR A 285 2.95 -3.94 -5.24
N GLY A 286 2.36 -4.64 -6.22
CA GLY A 286 1.06 -5.29 -6.12
C GLY A 286 -0.14 -4.34 -6.17
N GLY A 287 0.05 -3.15 -6.72
CA GLY A 287 -1.00 -2.16 -6.91
C GLY A 287 -1.84 -2.38 -8.16
N VAL A 288 -2.86 -1.54 -8.29
CA VAL A 288 -3.85 -1.58 -9.37
C VAL A 288 -3.63 -0.37 -10.28
N ILE A 289 -3.66 -0.63 -11.59
CA ILE A 289 -3.59 0.40 -12.63
C ILE A 289 -5.01 0.68 -13.12
N LYS A 290 -5.39 1.95 -13.13
CA LYS A 290 -6.64 2.47 -13.69
C LYS A 290 -6.31 3.54 -14.73
N TYR A 291 -7.25 3.76 -15.63
CA TYR A 291 -7.18 4.82 -16.63
C TYR A 291 -8.36 5.76 -16.43
N THR A 292 -8.12 7.05 -16.59
CA THR A 292 -9.18 8.06 -16.48
C THR A 292 -10.00 8.14 -17.76
N ASP A 293 -11.15 8.81 -17.69
CA ASP A 293 -11.79 9.33 -18.91
C ASP A 293 -11.01 10.53 -19.48
N THR A 294 -11.48 11.07 -20.61
CA THR A 294 -10.86 12.23 -21.29
C THR A 294 -10.96 13.54 -20.53
N TYR A 295 -11.66 13.57 -19.40
CA TYR A 295 -11.80 14.72 -18.50
C TYR A 295 -11.03 14.50 -17.18
N GLY A 296 -10.25 13.42 -17.08
CA GLY A 296 -9.47 13.08 -15.89
C GLY A 296 -10.26 12.40 -14.77
N ASN A 297 -11.53 12.02 -15.00
CA ASN A 297 -12.31 11.34 -13.97
C ASN A 297 -11.94 9.86 -13.89
N VAL A 298 -11.83 9.35 -12.67
CA VAL A 298 -11.64 7.93 -12.37
C VAL A 298 -12.28 7.58 -11.02
N ASP A 299 -12.90 6.41 -10.91
CA ASP A 299 -13.38 5.92 -9.62
C ASP A 299 -12.22 5.29 -8.83
N LEU A 300 -11.60 6.08 -7.95
CA LEU A 300 -10.53 5.60 -7.08
C LEU A 300 -11.03 4.63 -5.99
N THR A 301 -12.33 4.61 -5.68
CA THR A 301 -12.88 3.60 -4.75
C THR A 301 -12.76 2.19 -5.34
N SER A 302 -12.81 2.09 -6.69
CA SER A 302 -12.62 0.85 -7.43
C SER A 302 -11.17 0.33 -7.46
N LEU A 303 -10.21 1.05 -6.84
CA LEU A 303 -8.88 0.52 -6.53
C LEU A 303 -8.94 -0.57 -5.45
N GLY A 304 -10.07 -0.70 -4.75
CA GLY A 304 -10.28 -1.74 -3.74
C GLY A 304 -9.45 -1.54 -2.48
N ILE A 305 -8.90 -0.35 -2.23
CA ILE A 305 -8.01 -0.09 -1.09
C ILE A 305 -8.71 -0.41 0.23
N VAL A 306 -9.94 0.08 0.44
CA VAL A 306 -10.72 -0.19 1.66
C VAL A 306 -10.99 -1.69 1.81
N GLU A 307 -11.45 -2.35 0.75
CA GLU A 307 -11.68 -3.80 0.76
C GLU A 307 -10.39 -4.55 1.09
N TYR A 308 -9.28 -4.18 0.47
CA TYR A 308 -7.96 -4.75 0.71
C TYR A 308 -7.52 -4.60 2.17
N VAL A 309 -7.71 -3.44 2.80
CA VAL A 309 -7.45 -3.25 4.23
C VAL A 309 -8.31 -4.19 5.06
N THR A 310 -9.61 -4.21 4.77
CA THR A 310 -10.60 -4.90 5.61
C THR A 310 -10.61 -6.43 5.43
N SER A 311 -10.16 -6.92 4.28
CA SER A 311 -10.28 -8.31 3.85
C SER A 311 -8.94 -8.99 3.57
N SER A 312 -7.81 -8.29 3.68
CA SER A 312 -6.51 -8.93 3.51
C SER A 312 -6.13 -9.83 4.68
N TRP A 313 -5.37 -10.85 4.33
CA TRP A 313 -4.80 -11.85 5.24
C TRP A 313 -3.29 -11.80 5.12
N ILE A 314 -2.61 -12.07 6.23
CA ILE A 314 -1.18 -12.29 6.22
C ILE A 314 -0.93 -13.79 6.40
N VAL A 315 -0.23 -14.36 5.42
CA VAL A 315 0.41 -15.66 5.48
C VAL A 315 1.82 -15.45 6.01
N THR A 316 2.19 -16.15 7.08
CA THR A 316 3.51 -16.06 7.69
C THR A 316 4.15 -17.43 7.77
N PHE A 317 5.33 -17.59 7.19
CA PHE A 317 6.09 -18.85 7.19
C PHE A 317 7.58 -18.58 7.48
N GLU A 318 8.34 -19.64 7.76
CA GLU A 318 9.79 -19.57 7.98
C GLU A 318 10.48 -20.04 6.71
N SER A 319 11.41 -19.25 6.17
CA SER A 319 12.23 -19.68 5.03
C SER A 319 13.42 -20.50 5.51
N ASP A 320 13.76 -21.57 4.78
CA ASP A 320 14.99 -22.33 5.02
C ASP A 320 16.25 -21.61 4.53
N SER A 321 16.10 -20.60 3.67
CA SER A 321 17.21 -19.96 2.98
C SER A 321 17.00 -18.46 2.77
N PRO A 322 16.75 -17.68 3.85
CA PRO A 322 16.25 -16.32 3.74
C PRO A 322 17.17 -15.30 3.04
N ALA A 323 18.44 -15.66 2.78
CA ALA A 323 19.39 -14.83 2.05
C ALA A 323 19.30 -14.99 0.52
N SER A 324 18.51 -15.93 0.02
CA SER A 324 18.35 -16.23 -1.40
C SER A 324 17.17 -15.47 -2.01
N THR A 325 17.08 -15.49 -3.33
CA THR A 325 15.91 -15.04 -4.09
C THR A 325 14.98 -16.22 -4.31
N HIS A 326 13.68 -16.03 -4.10
CA HIS A 326 12.70 -17.11 -4.07
C HIS A 326 11.54 -16.91 -5.04
N THR A 327 10.93 -18.02 -5.43
CA THR A 327 9.55 -18.03 -5.95
C THR A 327 8.60 -18.46 -4.84
N ILE A 328 7.63 -17.59 -4.51
CA ILE A 328 6.56 -17.92 -3.57
C ILE A 328 5.27 -18.18 -4.33
N GLU A 329 4.60 -19.27 -3.99
CA GLU A 329 3.34 -19.66 -4.61
C GLU A 329 2.29 -19.98 -3.55
N ILE A 330 1.09 -19.43 -3.73
CA ILE A 330 -0.04 -19.65 -2.83
C ILE A 330 -1.19 -20.21 -3.66
N PHE A 331 -1.68 -21.37 -3.24
CA PHE A 331 -2.82 -22.05 -3.86
C PHE A 331 -4.00 -21.98 -2.89
N TYR A 332 -5.13 -21.48 -3.36
CA TYR A 332 -6.41 -21.51 -2.65
C TYR A 332 -7.33 -22.55 -3.27
N THR A 333 -8.00 -23.35 -2.44
CA THR A 333 -8.99 -24.34 -2.89
C THR A 333 -10.16 -24.42 -1.94
N LYS A 334 -11.37 -24.18 -2.46
CA LYS A 334 -12.64 -24.39 -1.76
C LYS A 334 -13.70 -24.95 -2.71
N GLY A 335 -13.94 -26.26 -2.62
CA GLY A 335 -14.83 -26.94 -3.56
C GLY A 335 -14.30 -26.84 -4.98
N SER A 336 -15.04 -26.19 -5.88
CA SER A 336 -14.63 -25.93 -7.26
C SER A 336 -13.86 -24.61 -7.45
N ASP A 337 -13.84 -23.72 -6.46
CA ASP A 337 -13.10 -22.45 -6.53
C ASP A 337 -11.62 -22.74 -6.28
N LYS A 338 -10.77 -22.48 -7.29
CA LYS A 338 -9.34 -22.72 -7.29
C LYS A 338 -8.61 -21.49 -7.83
N ARG A 339 -7.81 -20.86 -6.98
CA ARG A 339 -7.08 -19.62 -7.32
C ARG A 339 -5.61 -19.71 -6.96
N TYR A 340 -4.77 -18.99 -7.70
CA TYR A 340 -3.33 -19.09 -7.56
C TYR A 340 -2.64 -17.72 -7.63
N LEU A 341 -1.66 -17.53 -6.74
CA LEU A 341 -0.70 -16.43 -6.75
C LEU A 341 0.71 -16.98 -6.97
N LYS A 342 1.48 -16.30 -7.81
CA LYS A 342 2.92 -16.49 -7.96
C LYS A 342 3.64 -15.17 -7.75
N LEU A 343 4.58 -15.13 -6.81
CA LEU A 343 5.53 -14.05 -6.63
C LEU A 343 6.90 -14.55 -7.04
N GLN A 344 7.53 -13.91 -8.00
CA GLN A 344 8.87 -14.25 -8.49
C GLN A 344 9.88 -13.24 -7.96
N ASP A 345 11.16 -13.64 -7.97
CA ASP A 345 12.28 -12.79 -7.61
C ASP A 345 12.17 -12.15 -6.21
N VAL A 346 11.52 -12.87 -5.28
CA VAL A 346 11.26 -12.39 -3.93
C VAL A 346 12.55 -12.39 -3.12
N THR A 347 12.82 -11.26 -2.47
CA THR A 347 13.86 -11.11 -1.45
C THR A 347 13.22 -10.68 -0.13
N TYR A 348 13.73 -11.14 1.00
CA TYR A 348 13.17 -10.88 2.33
C TYR A 348 13.64 -9.56 2.95
#